data_AF-V5GUN3-F1
#
_entry.id   AF-V5GUN3-F1
#
_cell.length_a   1.000
_cell.length_b   1.000
_cell.length_c   1.000
_cell.angle_alpha   90.00
_cell.angle_beta   90.00
_cell.angle_gamma   90.00
#
_symmetry.space_group_name_H-M   'P 1'
#
loop_
_entity.id
_entity.type
_entity.pdbx_description
1 polymer ?
#
loop_
_entity_poly.entity_id
_entity_poly.type
_entity_poly.pdbx_seq_one_letter_code
_entity_poly.pdbx_strand_id
1 'polypeptide(L)'
;EDMCFHFYCPTCEHLLVKTTGKLAERNGVSTTCTVCKKQYSGQKLMSNGHFFVSLPLEKQFSSILADRAVSDQLLETLQQRAAPRNGMSDITDGAFYKQQRQSLGCGELDLTVTMSTDGSPVFKSSNYSIWPVHLVLNELPPYLRWSKRHGVASLVRCKNTRI
;
A
#
# COMPACT_ATOMS: atom_id res chain seq x y z
N GLU A 1 8.96 -13.30 -4.34
CA GLU A 1 7.55 -13.48 -3.95
C GLU A 1 6.64 -12.48 -4.62
N ASP A 2 5.51 -13.00 -5.11
CA ASP A 2 4.47 -12.29 -5.85
C ASP A 2 3.34 -11.88 -4.91
N MET A 3 2.28 -11.26 -5.42
CA MET A 3 1.10 -10.86 -4.65
C MET A 3 0.60 -11.98 -3.71
N CYS A 4 0.14 -11.61 -2.50
CA CYS A 4 -0.41 -12.55 -1.52
C CYS A 4 -1.89 -12.23 -1.26
N PHE A 5 -2.72 -13.26 -1.28
CA PHE A 5 -4.14 -13.19 -0.92
C PHE A 5 -4.30 -13.57 0.55
N HIS A 6 -5.10 -12.79 1.27
CA HIS A 6 -5.38 -12.97 2.68
C HIS A 6 -6.89 -13.14 2.86
N PHE A 7 -7.30 -14.32 3.29
CA PHE A 7 -8.70 -14.65 3.54
C PHE A 7 -9.03 -14.45 5.01
N TYR A 8 -10.17 -13.83 5.31
CA TYR A 8 -10.59 -13.57 6.69
C TYR A 8 -12.03 -14.05 6.94
N CYS A 9 -12.32 -14.35 8.20
CA CYS A 9 -13.63 -14.80 8.63
C CYS A 9 -14.67 -13.68 8.51
N PRO A 10 -15.80 -13.89 7.82
CA PRO A 10 -16.85 -12.88 7.70
C PRO A 10 -17.55 -12.53 9.03
N THR A 11 -17.46 -13.40 10.04
CA THR A 11 -18.17 -13.24 11.32
C THR A 11 -17.32 -12.58 12.40
N CYS A 12 -16.01 -12.86 12.43
CA CYS A 12 -15.12 -12.38 13.50
C CYS A 12 -13.86 -11.66 13.00
N GLU A 13 -13.75 -11.46 11.68
CA GLU A 13 -12.61 -10.81 11.02
C GLU A 13 -11.24 -11.46 11.24
N HIS A 14 -11.19 -12.61 11.91
CA HIS A 14 -9.97 -13.38 12.11
C HIS A 14 -9.38 -13.84 10.78
N LEU A 15 -8.07 -13.67 10.62
CA LEU A 15 -7.34 -14.15 9.44
C LEU A 15 -7.40 -15.69 9.40
N LEU A 16 -7.82 -16.24 8.27
CA LEU A 16 -8.00 -17.67 8.09
C LEU A 16 -6.80 -18.32 7.43
N VAL A 17 -6.42 -17.82 6.25
CA VAL A 17 -5.33 -18.41 5.45
C VAL A 17 -4.75 -17.36 4.51
N LYS A 18 -3.47 -17.55 4.18
CA LYS A 18 -2.75 -16.79 3.16
C LYS A 18 -2.44 -17.71 1.97
N THR A 19 -2.60 -17.22 0.75
CA THR A 19 -2.24 -17.95 -0.48
C THR A 19 -1.47 -17.05 -1.43
N THR A 20 -0.78 -17.64 -2.41
CA THR A 20 -0.21 -16.84 -3.52
C THR A 20 -1.33 -16.34 -4.46
N GLY A 21 -0.94 -15.63 -5.52
CA GLY A 21 -1.85 -15.24 -6.60
C GLY A 21 -2.34 -16.40 -7.48
N LYS A 22 -1.80 -17.62 -7.34
CA LYS A 22 -2.18 -18.76 -8.18
C LYS A 22 -3.64 -19.16 -7.95
N LEU A 23 -4.40 -19.32 -9.04
CA LEU A 23 -5.83 -19.64 -8.96
C LEU A 23 -6.10 -21.01 -8.30
N ALA A 24 -5.26 -22.01 -8.57
CA ALA A 24 -5.41 -23.34 -8.00
C ALA A 24 -5.31 -23.32 -6.46
N GLU A 25 -4.36 -22.57 -5.89
CA GLU A 25 -4.19 -22.43 -4.45
C GLU A 25 -5.40 -21.71 -3.82
N ARG A 26 -5.87 -20.63 -4.45
CA ARG A 26 -7.04 -19.88 -3.98
C ARG A 26 -8.31 -20.72 -3.98
N ASN A 27 -8.54 -21.50 -5.04
CA ASN A 27 -9.71 -22.35 -5.17
C ASN A 27 -9.65 -23.58 -4.25
N GLY A 28 -8.44 -24.06 -3.93
CA GLY A 28 -8.21 -25.19 -3.04
C GLY A 28 -8.34 -24.89 -1.54
N VAL A 29 -8.55 -23.62 -1.16
CA VAL A 29 -8.72 -23.26 0.26
C VAL A 29 -9.98 -23.90 0.84
N SER A 30 -9.78 -24.67 1.92
CA SER A 30 -10.82 -25.13 2.83
C SER A 30 -10.28 -24.98 4.26
N THR A 31 -10.94 -24.17 5.08
CA THR A 31 -10.42 -23.80 6.41
C THR A 31 -11.54 -23.60 7.42
N THR A 32 -11.27 -23.93 8.68
CA THR A 32 -12.18 -23.72 9.80
C THR A 32 -11.67 -22.58 10.65
N CYS A 33 -12.53 -21.60 10.90
CA CYS A 33 -12.18 -20.48 11.76
C CYS A 33 -11.91 -20.95 13.19
N THR A 34 -10.75 -20.58 13.74
CA THR A 34 -10.35 -20.93 15.11
C THR A 34 -11.23 -20.30 16.18
N VAL A 35 -11.84 -19.14 15.88
CA VAL A 35 -12.68 -18.35 16.80
C VAL A 35 -14.13 -18.81 16.75
N CYS A 36 -14.81 -18.69 15.60
CA CYS A 36 -16.25 -18.98 15.49
C CYS A 36 -16.56 -20.44 15.10
N LYS A 37 -15.53 -21.27 14.86
CA LYS A 37 -15.62 -22.69 14.46
C LYS A 37 -16.38 -22.98 13.17
N LYS A 38 -16.78 -21.95 12.41
CA LYS A 38 -17.41 -22.11 11.09
C LYS A 38 -16.38 -22.49 10.03
N GLN A 39 -16.79 -23.34 9.10
CA GLN A 39 -15.99 -23.76 7.96
C GLN A 39 -16.24 -22.85 6.76
N TYR A 40 -15.18 -22.57 6.01
CA TYR A 40 -15.21 -21.71 4.83
C TYR A 40 -14.39 -22.31 3.69
N SER A 41 -14.85 -22.09 2.46
CA SER A 41 -14.10 -22.39 1.24
C SER A 41 -13.60 -21.11 0.59
N GLY A 42 -12.43 -21.18 -0.05
CA GLY A 42 -11.79 -20.04 -0.73
C GLY A 42 -12.69 -19.43 -1.79
N GLN A 43 -13.32 -20.27 -2.63
CA GLN A 43 -14.23 -19.81 -3.68
C GLN A 43 -15.37 -18.95 -3.12
N LYS A 44 -16.00 -19.36 -2.00
CA LYS A 44 -17.09 -18.62 -1.37
C LYS A 44 -16.61 -17.34 -0.68
N LEU A 45 -15.43 -17.38 -0.05
CA LEU A 45 -14.82 -16.17 0.51
C LEU A 45 -14.45 -15.17 -0.58
N MET A 46 -13.92 -15.63 -1.72
CA MET A 46 -13.59 -14.79 -2.86
C MET A 46 -14.85 -14.14 -3.47
N SER A 47 -15.87 -14.93 -3.81
CA SER A 47 -17.08 -14.42 -4.47
C SER A 47 -17.84 -13.42 -3.60
N ASN A 48 -17.73 -13.54 -2.28
CA ASN A 48 -18.35 -12.63 -1.33
C ASN A 48 -17.43 -11.45 -0.92
N GLY A 49 -16.19 -11.37 -1.42
CA GLY A 49 -15.27 -10.28 -1.10
C GLY A 49 -14.68 -10.33 0.32
N HIS A 50 -14.56 -11.52 0.91
CA HIS A 50 -13.96 -11.74 2.23
C HIS A 50 -12.46 -12.04 2.14
N PHE A 51 -11.75 -11.16 1.44
CA PHE A 51 -10.30 -11.24 1.30
C PHE A 51 -9.70 -9.85 1.04
N PHE A 52 -8.39 -9.74 1.19
CA PHE A 52 -7.61 -8.62 0.68
C PHE A 52 -6.31 -9.15 0.05
N VAL A 53 -5.68 -8.32 -0.78
CA VAL A 53 -4.43 -8.64 -1.45
C VAL A 53 -3.34 -7.73 -0.93
N SER A 54 -2.19 -8.27 -0.55
CA SER A 54 -0.99 -7.49 -0.27
C SER A 54 -0.01 -7.60 -1.41
N LEU A 55 0.59 -6.47 -1.77
CA LEU A 55 1.69 -6.40 -2.72
C LEU A 55 3.00 -6.20 -1.96
N PRO A 56 4.11 -6.82 -2.39
CA PRO A 56 5.38 -6.68 -1.69
C PRO A 56 5.88 -5.24 -1.82
N LEU A 57 5.83 -4.50 -0.71
CA LEU A 57 6.25 -3.11 -0.66
C LEU A 57 7.75 -2.95 -0.87
N GLU A 58 8.53 -3.81 -0.23
CA GLU A 58 9.99 -3.81 -0.35
C GLU A 58 10.42 -3.86 -1.82
N LYS A 59 9.83 -4.76 -2.63
CA LYS A 59 10.14 -4.84 -4.06
C LYS A 59 9.75 -3.59 -4.84
N GLN A 60 8.61 -2.98 -4.52
CA GLN A 60 8.18 -1.76 -5.18
C GLN A 60 9.13 -0.60 -4.86
N PHE A 61 9.50 -0.44 -3.60
CA PHE A 61 10.49 0.56 -3.19
C PHE A 61 11.86 0.27 -3.78
N SER A 62 12.36 -0.97 -3.69
CA SER A 62 13.64 -1.36 -4.30
C SER A 62 13.65 -1.10 -5.80
N SER A 63 12.55 -1.34 -6.51
CA SER A 63 12.43 -1.02 -7.93
C SER A 63 12.48 0.47 -8.21
N ILE A 64 11.83 1.30 -7.38
CA ILE A 64 11.85 2.76 -7.53
C ILE A 64 13.24 3.31 -7.20
N LEU A 65 13.85 2.84 -6.12
CA LEU A 65 15.15 3.28 -5.64
C LEU A 65 16.32 2.77 -6.51
N ALA A 66 16.11 1.70 -7.29
CA ALA A 66 17.08 1.23 -8.28
C ALA A 66 17.14 2.13 -9.52
N ASP A 67 16.13 2.96 -9.79
CA ASP A 67 16.18 3.96 -10.85
C ASP A 67 17.16 5.07 -10.43
N ARG A 68 18.26 5.21 -11.18
CA ARG A 68 19.30 6.20 -10.89
C ARG A 68 18.80 7.63 -10.87
N ALA A 69 17.91 7.98 -11.81
CA ALA A 69 17.35 9.32 -11.85
C ALA A 69 16.53 9.63 -10.60
N VAL A 70 15.85 8.61 -10.05
CA VAL A 70 15.11 8.73 -8.80
C VAL A 70 16.05 8.78 -7.59
N SER A 71 17.03 7.88 -7.51
CA SER A 71 17.96 7.83 -6.37
C SER A 71 18.76 9.11 -6.21
N ASP A 72 19.24 9.68 -7.33
CA ASP A 72 20.07 10.88 -7.32
C ASP A 72 19.25 12.09 -6.86
N GLN A 73 18.01 12.20 -7.34
CA GLN A 73 17.09 13.27 -6.94
C GLN A 73 16.62 13.15 -5.48
N LEU A 74 16.44 11.92 -4.98
CA LEU A 74 16.16 11.69 -3.57
C LEU A 74 17.33 12.12 -2.68
N LEU A 75 18.56 11.73 -3.05
CA LEU A 75 19.74 12.10 -2.29
C LEU A 75 19.94 13.61 -2.28
N GLU A 76 19.76 14.26 -3.44
CA GLU A 76 19.80 15.72 -3.55
C GLU A 76 18.76 16.38 -2.64
N THR A 77 17.50 15.90 -2.66
CA THR A 77 16.43 16.44 -1.82
C THR A 77 16.73 16.27 -0.32
N LEU A 78 17.27 15.11 0.07
CA LEU A 78 17.65 14.83 1.46
C LEU A 78 18.80 15.74 1.92
N GLN A 79 19.82 15.92 1.10
CA GLN A 79 20.96 16.80 1.40
C GLN A 79 20.56 18.28 1.47
N GLN A 80 19.71 18.71 0.53
CA GLN A 80 19.28 20.11 0.45
C GLN A 80 18.40 20.55 1.63
N ARG A 81 17.77 19.61 2.36
CA ARG A 81 17.02 19.92 3.59
C ARG A 81 17.89 20.43 4.73
N ALA A 82 19.18 20.10 4.75
CA ALA A 82 20.12 20.61 5.74
C ALA A 82 20.45 22.10 5.54
N ALA A 83 20.20 22.64 4.35
CA ALA A 83 20.47 24.04 4.04
C ALA A 83 19.24 24.93 4.36
N PRO A 84 19.41 26.10 4.99
CA PRO A 84 18.33 27.04 5.18
C PRO A 84 17.85 27.55 3.82
N ARG A 85 16.58 27.29 3.50
CA ARG A 85 15.91 27.82 2.29
C ARG A 85 14.96 28.94 2.65
N ASN A 86 15.02 30.03 1.90
CA ASN A 86 14.02 31.09 1.95
C ASN A 86 12.83 30.67 1.09
N GLY A 87 11.70 30.35 1.72
CA GLY A 87 10.43 30.04 1.06
C GLY A 87 9.92 28.62 1.31
N MET A 88 8.67 28.36 0.88
CA MET A 88 8.05 27.04 0.86
C MET A 88 7.96 26.57 -0.59
N SER A 89 8.70 25.51 -0.93
CA SER A 89 8.74 24.94 -2.27
C SER A 89 8.02 23.59 -2.36
N ASP A 90 7.97 22.85 -1.26
CA ASP A 90 7.38 21.52 -1.19
C ASP A 90 6.78 21.23 0.20
N ILE A 91 5.99 20.16 0.32
CA ILE A 91 5.37 19.72 1.59
C ILE A 91 6.41 19.49 2.70
N THR A 92 7.63 19.17 2.29
CA THR A 92 8.75 18.84 3.17
C THR A 92 9.39 20.08 3.82
N ASP A 93 9.09 21.27 3.30
CA ASP A 93 9.53 22.55 3.87
C ASP A 93 8.66 23.01 5.06
N GLY A 94 7.46 22.45 5.17
CA GLY A 94 6.46 22.83 6.16
C GLY A 94 6.92 22.58 7.61
N ALA A 95 6.62 23.53 8.50
CA ALA A 95 7.01 23.45 9.91
C ALA A 95 6.48 22.17 10.60
N PHE A 96 5.23 21.80 10.31
CA PHE A 96 4.62 20.56 10.83
C PHE A 96 5.39 19.31 10.40
N TYR A 97 5.77 19.22 9.13
CA TYR A 97 6.51 18.08 8.60
C TYR A 97 7.90 17.96 9.26
N LYS A 98 8.62 19.08 9.38
CA LYS A 98 9.94 19.14 10.05
C LYS A 98 9.84 18.71 11.51
N GLN A 99 8.85 19.21 12.23
CA GLN A 99 8.58 18.81 13.62
C GLN A 99 8.27 17.31 13.73
N GLN A 100 7.48 16.76 12.80
CA GLN A 100 7.12 15.34 12.83
C GLN A 100 8.32 14.43 12.54
N ARG A 101 9.22 14.82 11.63
CA ARG A 101 10.48 14.08 11.43
C ARG A 101 11.35 14.08 12.68
N GLN A 102 11.44 15.23 13.36
CA GLN A 102 12.19 15.33 14.62
C GLN A 102 11.55 14.47 15.72
N SER A 103 10.23 14.50 15.86
CA SER A 103 9.51 13.71 16.88
C SER A 103 9.62 12.20 16.65
N LEU A 104 9.71 11.77 15.38
CA LEU A 104 9.94 10.38 14.99
C LEU A 104 11.41 9.96 15.05
N GLY A 105 12.34 10.88 15.31
CA GLY A 105 13.77 10.59 15.35
C GLY A 105 14.36 10.23 13.99
N CYS A 106 13.80 10.75 12.89
CA CYS A 106 14.26 10.43 11.55
C CYS A 106 15.70 10.93 11.31
N GLY A 107 16.58 10.04 10.85
CA GLY A 107 17.92 10.37 10.38
C GLY A 107 17.94 11.10 9.04
N GLU A 108 19.14 11.42 8.57
CA GLU A 108 19.36 12.17 7.32
C GLU A 108 18.92 11.39 6.07
N LEU A 109 19.02 10.06 6.10
CA LEU A 109 18.65 9.19 4.97
C LEU A 109 17.27 8.53 5.14
N ASP A 110 16.56 8.83 6.22
CA ASP A 110 15.25 8.25 6.46
C ASP A 110 14.20 8.86 5.54
N LEU A 111 13.42 8.00 4.89
CA LEU A 111 12.33 8.39 4.01
C LEU A 111 11.01 8.38 4.80
N THR A 112 10.09 9.26 4.41
CA THR A 112 8.73 9.29 4.94
C THR A 112 7.72 9.08 3.82
N VAL A 113 6.59 8.49 4.16
CA VAL A 113 5.52 8.24 3.20
C VAL A 113 4.23 8.90 3.64
N THR A 114 3.47 9.42 2.67
CA THR A 114 2.07 9.76 2.85
C THR A 114 1.23 8.57 2.41
N MET A 115 0.32 8.12 3.27
CA MET A 115 -0.60 7.02 2.99
C MET A 115 -2.00 7.56 2.69
N SER A 116 -2.62 7.09 1.61
CA SER A 116 -4.03 7.36 1.29
C SER A 116 -4.78 6.06 0.99
N THR A 117 -6.08 6.06 1.26
CA THR A 117 -6.95 4.88 1.09
C THR A 117 -8.22 5.24 0.31
N ASP A 118 -8.09 6.04 -0.73
CA ASP A 118 -9.25 6.47 -1.53
C ASP A 118 -9.78 5.32 -2.39
N GLY A 119 -11.10 5.20 -2.48
CA GLY A 119 -11.79 4.10 -3.16
C GLY A 119 -11.98 4.40 -4.64
N SER A 120 -11.71 3.41 -5.51
CA SER A 120 -11.98 3.55 -6.94
C SER A 120 -13.00 2.50 -7.40
N PRO A 121 -14.17 2.91 -7.94
CA PRO A 121 -15.06 1.97 -8.61
C PRO A 121 -14.39 1.49 -9.90
N VAL A 122 -13.95 0.23 -9.91
CA VAL A 122 -13.08 -0.28 -10.98
C VAL A 122 -13.85 -0.53 -12.27
N PHE A 123 -15.15 -0.85 -12.19
CA PHE A 123 -15.99 -1.09 -13.36
C PHE A 123 -17.40 -0.56 -13.13
N LYS A 124 -17.96 0.11 -14.15
CA LYS A 124 -19.33 0.64 -14.14
C LYS A 124 -20.42 -0.44 -13.93
N SER A 125 -20.09 -1.72 -14.14
CA SER A 125 -21.03 -2.86 -14.11
C SER A 125 -20.62 -4.00 -13.17
N SER A 126 -19.55 -3.85 -12.37
CA SER A 126 -19.17 -4.88 -11.40
C SER A 126 -19.66 -4.53 -10.01
N ASN A 127 -20.20 -5.50 -9.28
CA ASN A 127 -20.53 -5.36 -7.85
C ASN A 127 -19.27 -5.33 -6.96
N TYR A 128 -18.12 -4.91 -7.47
CA TYR A 128 -16.86 -4.91 -6.75
C TYR A 128 -16.25 -3.51 -6.71
N SER A 129 -15.87 -3.10 -5.50
CA SER A 129 -15.10 -1.88 -5.26
C SER A 129 -13.71 -2.24 -4.76
N ILE A 130 -12.69 -1.56 -5.28
CA ILE A 130 -11.31 -1.71 -4.82
C ILE A 130 -10.91 -0.50 -3.99
N TRP A 131 -10.33 -0.77 -2.82
CA TRP A 131 -9.77 0.21 -1.90
C TRP A 131 -8.26 -0.03 -1.77
N PRO A 132 -7.45 0.60 -2.62
CA PRO A 132 -6.00 0.51 -2.54
C PRO A 132 -5.48 1.36 -1.36
N VAL A 133 -4.46 0.86 -0.67
CA VAL A 133 -3.61 1.66 0.21
C VAL A 133 -2.44 2.17 -0.63
N HIS A 134 -2.51 3.43 -1.00
CA HIS A 134 -1.50 4.13 -1.80
C HIS A 134 -0.47 4.75 -0.87
N LEU A 135 0.82 4.57 -1.17
CA LEU A 135 1.94 5.21 -0.50
C LEU A 135 2.69 6.12 -1.48
N VAL A 136 3.02 7.32 -1.01
CA VAL A 136 3.77 8.31 -1.78
C VAL A 136 5.00 8.71 -0.98
N LEU A 137 6.19 8.65 -1.58
CA LEU A 137 7.42 9.13 -0.94
C LEU A 137 7.43 10.65 -0.89
N ASN A 138 7.54 11.20 0.31
CA ASN A 138 7.51 12.66 0.51
C ASN A 138 8.82 13.31 0.05
N GLU A 139 9.94 12.61 0.14
CA GLU A 139 11.26 13.07 -0.30
C GLU A 139 11.42 13.15 -1.82
N LEU A 140 10.54 12.52 -2.61
CA LEU A 140 10.61 12.65 -4.06
C LEU A 140 10.24 14.07 -4.48
N PRO A 141 10.97 14.71 -5.40
CA PRO A 141 10.56 15.97 -5.98
C PRO A 141 9.12 15.89 -6.55
N PRO A 142 8.34 16.98 -6.45
CA PRO A 142 7.01 17.14 -7.03
C PRO A 142 6.79 16.41 -8.38
N TYR A 143 7.63 16.69 -9.37
CA TYR A 143 7.47 16.15 -10.72
C TYR A 143 7.71 14.63 -10.83
N LEU A 144 8.50 14.03 -9.93
CA LEU A 144 8.69 12.58 -9.86
C LEU A 144 7.59 11.91 -9.04
N ARG A 145 7.14 12.58 -7.97
CA ARG A 145 6.16 12.07 -6.99
C ARG A 145 4.81 11.74 -7.63
N TRP A 146 4.33 12.56 -8.56
CA TRP A 146 3.04 12.36 -9.25
C TRP A 146 3.16 11.74 -10.64
N SER A 147 4.36 11.28 -11.02
CA SER A 147 4.54 10.47 -12.22
C SER A 147 3.88 9.10 -12.04
N LYS A 148 3.20 8.61 -13.09
CA LYS A 148 2.53 7.30 -13.10
C LYS A 148 3.46 6.12 -12.77
N ARG A 149 4.79 6.32 -12.87
CA ARG A 149 5.81 5.29 -12.63
C ARG A 149 6.21 5.11 -11.16
N HIS A 150 5.95 6.07 -10.27
CA HIS A 150 6.53 6.07 -8.93
C HIS A 150 5.51 6.01 -7.78
N GLY A 151 4.22 5.85 -8.08
CA GLY A 151 3.20 5.55 -7.07
C GLY A 151 3.34 4.11 -6.56
N VAL A 152 3.29 3.93 -5.24
CA VAL A 152 3.41 2.61 -4.60
C VAL A 152 2.04 2.18 -4.06
N ALA A 153 1.64 0.93 -4.30
CA ALA A 153 0.41 0.37 -3.76
C ALA A 153 0.72 -0.82 -2.83
N SER A 154 0.21 -0.79 -1.59
CA SER A 154 0.58 -1.79 -0.57
C SER A 154 -0.45 -2.90 -0.41
N LEU A 155 -1.73 -2.50 -0.46
CA LEU A 155 -2.85 -3.33 -0.07
C LEU A 155 -4.02 -3.01 -0.96
N VAL A 156 -4.71 -4.03 -1.45
CA VAL A 156 -5.91 -3.89 -2.26
C VAL A 156 -7.02 -4.69 -1.60
N ARG A 157 -8.00 -4.00 -1.03
CA ARG A 157 -9.20 -4.66 -0.51
C ARG A 157 -10.28 -4.64 -1.60
N CYS A 158 -10.80 -5.82 -1.92
CA CYS A 158 -11.95 -5.95 -2.81
C CYS A 158 -13.20 -6.17 -1.95
N LYS A 159 -14.14 -5.21 -1.95
CA LYS A 159 -15.45 -5.38 -1.30
C LYS A 159 -16.49 -5.66 -2.36
N ASN A 160 -17.33 -6.68 -2.13
CA ASN A 160 -18.54 -6.90 -2.90
C ASN A 160 -19.58 -5.85 -2.45
N THR A 161 -19.77 -4.80 -3.26
CA THR A 161 -20.80 -3.79 -3.09
C THR A 161 -22.09 -4.30 -3.75
N ARG A 162 -22.74 -5.28 -3.12
CA ARG A 162 -24.20 -5.40 -3.27
C ARG A 162 -24.81 -4.32 -2.38
N ILE A 163 -25.16 -3.18 -2.98
CA ILE A 163 -26.11 -2.24 -2.39
C ILE A 163 -27.50 -2.81 -2.64
#